data_AF-A0A819UEM8-F1
#
_entry.id   AF-A0A819UEM8-F1
#
_cell.length_a   1.000
_cell.length_b   1.000
_cell.length_c   1.000
_cell.angle_alpha   90.00
_cell.angle_beta   90.00
_cell.angle_gamma   90.00
#
_symmetry.space_group_name_H-M   'P 1'
#
loop_
_entity.id
_entity.type
_entity.pdbx_description
1 polymer ?
#
loop_
_entity_poly.entity_id
_entity_poly.type
_entity_poly.pdbx_seq_one_letter_code
_entity_poly.pdbx_strand_id
1 'polypeptide(L)'
;MAEKDAFSNETENKHERFLDVGQEPRRMLQPIEGYQKLSLVPLEDAVEPIVFCCPDIRRRVFIAMSNCENPTDGLSQDESASIYLYTMEWEPREECLYYVLNATLRTENRQKLKPWFLYFKLVLTALQKLPPQKATIWRGVTLDLSHEYEVGKRYVWWAFSSCTESIAVLESDLFLGKQGTRTLFSIECNDGRMIQSHSYINVEDEVLLLPATQFQVKSKLNPAPSLHIIHLKQVEPPFPLIESPSNTQNVQLTTNKEVTPYRNEKLEKLIAECPMHSVIDLNQQELTDLDIPILIERSIIEKQCRSLYIHKNKITSEGARHIGKVLESNTSLTILSMYTNRVANQGVRWIAKALHTNTTLTTLSLGNNEITEEGAKYLAAALYLNATLQSICDCYFLLSLFSCLPNVDKIVRVDDDDDEIEEVREVDH
;
A
#
# COMPACT_ATOMS: atom_id res chain seq x y z
N MET A 1 34.49 -40.15 21.19
CA MET A 1 34.24 -40.12 19.74
C MET A 1 32.78 -40.50 19.58
N ALA A 2 31.89 -39.50 19.47
CA ALA A 2 31.49 -38.89 18.18
C ALA A 2 30.60 -39.90 17.43
N GLU A 3 29.35 -39.67 17.07
CA GLU A 3 28.52 -38.50 16.72
C GLU A 3 27.04 -38.98 16.84
N LYS A 4 26.06 -38.19 17.34
CA LYS A 4 25.31 -37.13 16.64
C LYS A 4 24.58 -37.67 15.38
N ASP A 5 23.30 -37.45 15.11
CA ASP A 5 22.34 -36.46 15.59
C ASP A 5 20.91 -37.01 15.52
N ALA A 6 20.11 -36.57 16.49
CA ALA A 6 18.67 -36.77 16.56
C ALA A 6 17.97 -35.91 15.51
N PHE A 7 17.17 -36.54 14.66
CA PHE A 7 16.09 -35.86 13.95
C PHE A 7 14.98 -35.58 14.97
N SER A 8 14.91 -34.36 15.47
CA SER A 8 13.75 -33.85 16.21
C SER A 8 13.34 -32.50 15.66
N ASN A 9 12.20 -32.51 14.97
CA ASN A 9 11.17 -31.47 14.87
C ASN A 9 11.54 -30.08 15.40
N GLU A 10 11.75 -29.14 14.48
CA GLU A 10 11.50 -27.72 14.72
C GLU A 10 10.79 -27.14 13.50
N THR A 11 9.48 -27.35 13.43
CA THR A 11 8.54 -26.43 12.75
C THR A 11 7.72 -25.77 13.84
N GLU A 12 8.35 -24.90 14.61
CA GLU A 12 7.64 -23.93 15.45
C GLU A 12 7.46 -22.64 14.65
N ASN A 13 6.22 -22.48 14.22
CA ASN A 13 5.64 -21.30 13.61
C ASN A 13 5.84 -20.07 14.51
N LYS A 14 6.90 -19.28 14.29
CA LYS A 14 7.08 -17.96 14.88
C LYS A 14 6.02 -17.00 14.34
N HIS A 15 5.02 -16.68 15.15
CA HIS A 15 4.05 -15.62 14.86
C HIS A 15 4.38 -14.42 15.76
N GLU A 16 5.39 -13.62 15.40
CA GLU A 16 5.90 -12.52 16.23
C GLU A 16 5.01 -11.29 16.14
N ARG A 17 3.94 -11.28 16.91
CA ARG A 17 3.17 -10.07 17.17
C ARG A 17 3.71 -9.34 18.40
N PHE A 18 3.56 -8.02 18.47
CA PHE A 18 3.91 -7.13 19.61
C PHE A 18 5.30 -6.47 19.67
N LEU A 19 6.21 -6.74 18.72
CA LEU A 19 7.50 -6.02 18.67
C LEU A 19 7.47 -4.71 17.84
N ASP A 20 6.30 -4.23 17.41
CA ASP A 20 6.21 -3.01 16.60
C ASP A 20 6.39 -1.77 17.50
N VAL A 21 7.65 -1.46 17.79
CA VAL A 21 8.08 -0.34 18.65
C VAL A 21 8.78 0.72 17.80
N GLY A 22 8.06 1.30 16.85
CA GLY A 22 8.46 2.65 16.45
C GLY A 22 8.20 3.60 17.62
N GLN A 23 9.18 4.43 17.96
CA GLN A 23 8.98 5.49 18.95
C GLN A 23 7.81 6.38 18.51
N GLU A 24 6.82 6.54 19.39
CA GLU A 24 5.73 7.47 19.15
C GLU A 24 6.29 8.91 19.07
N PRO A 25 5.82 9.72 18.11
CA PRO A 25 6.20 11.12 18.01
C PRO A 25 5.97 11.87 19.33
N ARG A 26 7.04 12.45 19.87
CA ARG A 26 6.99 13.21 21.14
C ARG A 26 6.28 14.55 21.01
N ARG A 27 6.00 14.99 19.78
CA ARG A 27 5.25 16.21 19.48
C ARG A 27 3.90 15.85 18.89
N MET A 28 2.94 16.74 19.12
CA MET A 28 1.63 16.65 18.49
C MET A 28 1.79 16.78 16.98
N LEU A 29 1.39 15.74 16.24
CA LEU A 29 1.35 15.80 14.78
C LEU A 29 0.03 16.41 14.31
N GLN A 30 0.02 16.83 13.04
CA GLN A 30 -1.20 17.31 12.40
C GLN A 30 -2.25 16.17 12.35
N PRO A 31 -3.55 16.49 12.57
CA PRO A 31 -4.63 15.53 12.41
C PRO A 31 -4.63 14.83 11.05
N ILE A 32 -5.16 13.61 11.01
CA ILE A 32 -5.31 12.83 9.78
C ILE A 32 -6.67 13.18 9.16
N GLU A 33 -6.63 13.95 8.08
CA GLU A 33 -7.82 14.46 7.39
C GLU A 33 -7.76 14.27 5.87
N GLY A 34 -8.94 14.28 5.25
CA GLY A 34 -9.16 14.18 3.81
C GLY A 34 -9.62 12.80 3.35
N TYR A 35 -9.21 11.74 4.03
CA TYR A 35 -9.60 10.37 3.67
C TYR A 35 -11.10 10.11 3.83
N GLN A 36 -11.75 10.75 4.80
CA GLN A 36 -13.19 10.59 5.06
C GLN A 36 -14.06 11.07 3.89
N LYS A 37 -13.54 12.00 3.08
CA LYS A 37 -14.21 12.55 1.88
C LYS A 37 -14.15 11.60 0.69
N LEU A 38 -13.30 10.58 0.74
CA LEU A 38 -13.20 9.56 -0.31
C LEU A 38 -14.37 8.59 -0.19
N SER A 39 -14.82 8.11 -1.34
CA SER A 39 -15.78 7.01 -1.42
C SER A 39 -15.15 5.72 -0.90
N LEU A 40 -15.98 4.85 -0.33
CA LEU A 40 -15.58 3.46 -0.11
C LEU A 40 -15.40 2.78 -1.47
N VAL A 41 -14.35 1.98 -1.56
CA VAL A 41 -13.99 1.18 -2.74
C VAL A 41 -13.67 -0.25 -2.29
N PRO A 42 -13.76 -1.24 -3.20
CA PRO A 42 -13.31 -2.61 -2.93
C PRO A 42 -11.87 -2.65 -2.40
N LEU A 43 -11.52 -3.70 -1.64
CA LEU A 43 -10.21 -3.84 -1.03
C LEU A 43 -9.08 -3.84 -2.08
N GLU A 44 -9.31 -4.46 -3.23
CA GLU A 44 -8.36 -4.47 -4.36
C GLU A 44 -8.00 -3.05 -4.81
N ASP A 45 -9.01 -2.19 -4.99
CA ASP A 45 -8.80 -0.79 -5.37
C ASP A 45 -8.19 0.03 -4.22
N ALA A 46 -8.56 -0.30 -2.97
CA ALA A 46 -8.10 0.40 -1.80
C ALA A 46 -6.58 0.25 -1.57
N VAL A 47 -6.01 -0.88 -1.98
CA VAL A 47 -4.57 -1.14 -1.84
C VAL A 47 -3.73 -0.70 -3.03
N GLU A 48 -4.33 -0.38 -4.17
CA GLU A 48 -3.55 -0.05 -5.38
C GLU A 48 -2.53 1.10 -5.20
N PRO A 49 -2.84 2.19 -4.47
CA PRO A 49 -1.85 3.26 -4.26
C PRO A 49 -0.73 2.87 -3.29
N ILE A 50 -0.93 1.87 -2.41
CA ILE A 50 0.06 1.46 -1.40
C ILE A 50 0.99 0.34 -1.87
N VAL A 51 0.80 -0.18 -3.08
CA VAL A 51 1.67 -1.23 -3.66
C VAL A 51 3.14 -0.82 -3.67
N PHE A 52 3.44 0.47 -3.86
CA PHE A 52 4.83 0.95 -3.77
C PHE A 52 5.42 0.81 -2.36
N CYS A 53 4.58 0.94 -1.33
CA CYS A 53 5.00 0.80 0.06
C CYS A 53 4.98 -0.66 0.54
N CYS A 54 4.13 -1.49 -0.05
CA CYS A 54 3.97 -2.92 0.26
C CYS A 54 3.88 -3.71 -1.06
N PRO A 55 5.00 -4.11 -1.69
CA PRO A 55 5.01 -4.72 -3.03
C PRO A 55 4.15 -5.98 -3.15
N ASP A 56 4.15 -6.80 -2.11
CA ASP A 56 3.44 -8.09 -2.05
C ASP A 56 1.92 -7.96 -1.80
N ILE A 57 1.41 -6.74 -1.58
CA ILE A 57 0.08 -6.52 -1.01
C ILE A 57 -1.05 -7.10 -1.87
N ARG A 58 -0.92 -7.12 -3.20
CA ARG A 58 -1.95 -7.68 -4.10
C ARG A 58 -2.19 -9.17 -3.85
N ARG A 59 -1.10 -9.93 -3.68
CA ARG A 59 -1.19 -11.36 -3.38
C ARG A 59 -1.83 -11.58 -2.01
N ARG A 60 -1.52 -10.70 -1.04
CA ARG A 60 -2.09 -10.75 0.30
C ARG A 60 -3.58 -10.40 0.32
N VAL A 61 -4.02 -9.45 -0.51
CA VAL A 61 -5.45 -9.14 -0.70
C VAL A 61 -6.21 -10.37 -1.19
N PHE A 62 -5.70 -11.07 -2.21
CA PHE A 62 -6.35 -12.30 -2.69
C PHE A 62 -6.55 -13.33 -1.55
N ILE A 63 -5.50 -13.56 -0.74
CA ILE A 63 -5.58 -14.46 0.41
C ILE A 63 -6.59 -13.96 1.45
N ALA A 64 -6.57 -12.67 1.79
CA ALA A 64 -7.48 -12.07 2.76
C ALA A 64 -8.95 -12.21 2.32
N MET A 65 -9.23 -11.92 1.04
CA MET A 65 -10.57 -12.02 0.46
C MET A 65 -11.09 -13.46 0.52
N SER A 66 -10.27 -14.46 0.15
CA SER A 66 -10.66 -15.88 0.21
C SER A 66 -10.93 -16.37 1.64
N ASN A 67 -10.30 -15.79 2.65
CA ASN A 67 -10.54 -16.14 4.05
C ASN A 67 -11.73 -15.40 4.68
N CYS A 68 -12.36 -14.46 3.96
CA CYS A 68 -13.41 -13.58 4.47
C CYS A 68 -14.73 -13.68 3.68
N GLU A 69 -15.01 -14.77 2.96
CA GLU A 69 -16.20 -14.89 2.09
C GLU A 69 -17.55 -14.69 2.79
N ASN A 70 -17.66 -15.06 4.07
CA ASN A 70 -18.90 -14.97 4.85
C ASN A 70 -18.62 -14.33 6.22
N PRO A 71 -18.36 -13.01 6.26
CA PRO A 71 -17.95 -12.34 7.48
C PRO A 71 -19.12 -12.14 8.45
N THR A 72 -18.81 -12.09 9.74
CA THR A 72 -19.76 -11.78 10.82
C THR A 72 -19.87 -10.28 11.07
N ASP A 73 -20.61 -9.89 12.11
CA ASP A 73 -20.62 -8.53 12.67
C ASP A 73 -21.13 -7.42 11.72
N GLY A 74 -21.84 -7.81 10.66
CA GLY A 74 -22.41 -6.87 9.69
C GLY A 74 -21.38 -6.23 8.76
N LEU A 75 -20.17 -6.80 8.70
CA LEU A 75 -19.14 -6.39 7.74
C LEU A 75 -19.45 -6.96 6.35
N SER A 76 -19.05 -6.22 5.32
CA SER A 76 -18.88 -6.79 3.97
C SER A 76 -17.59 -7.62 3.89
N GLN A 77 -17.44 -8.41 2.83
CA GLN A 77 -16.23 -9.21 2.59
C GLN A 77 -14.99 -8.31 2.54
N ASP A 78 -15.02 -7.20 1.78
CA ASP A 78 -13.90 -6.25 1.69
C ASP A 78 -13.54 -5.62 3.04
N GLU A 79 -14.55 -5.28 3.85
CA GLU A 79 -14.34 -4.70 5.18
C GLU A 79 -13.67 -5.71 6.13
N SER A 80 -14.19 -6.94 6.20
CA SER A 80 -13.57 -8.01 6.98
C SER A 80 -12.16 -8.33 6.48
N ALA A 81 -11.99 -8.46 5.17
CA ALA A 81 -10.70 -8.74 4.54
C ALA A 81 -9.69 -7.61 4.78
N SER A 82 -10.15 -6.35 4.90
CA SER A 82 -9.25 -5.23 5.23
C SER A 82 -8.67 -5.36 6.63
N ILE A 83 -9.45 -5.82 7.61
CA ILE A 83 -9.00 -6.11 8.97
C ILE A 83 -8.07 -7.33 8.96
N TYR A 84 -8.48 -8.39 8.28
CA TYR A 84 -7.67 -9.60 8.13
C TYR A 84 -6.30 -9.27 7.55
N LEU A 85 -6.27 -8.51 6.45
CA LEU A 85 -5.04 -8.06 5.79
C LEU A 85 -4.14 -7.22 6.69
N TYR A 86 -4.71 -6.34 7.53
CA TYR A 86 -3.94 -5.60 8.52
C TYR A 86 -3.23 -6.55 9.49
N THR A 87 -3.93 -7.60 9.93
CA THR A 87 -3.39 -8.57 10.90
C THR A 87 -2.53 -9.68 10.29
N MET A 88 -2.47 -9.79 8.97
CA MET A 88 -1.70 -10.83 8.29
C MET A 88 -0.21 -10.68 8.53
N GLU A 89 0.47 -11.81 8.75
CA GLU A 89 1.91 -11.88 8.92
C GLU A 89 2.58 -12.53 7.72
N TRP A 90 3.74 -11.99 7.35
CA TRP A 90 4.60 -12.56 6.32
C TRP A 90 6.04 -12.11 6.45
N GLU A 91 6.93 -12.87 5.80
CA GLU A 91 8.35 -12.58 5.76
C GLU A 91 8.74 -11.89 4.44
N PRO A 92 9.64 -10.89 4.50
CA PRO A 92 10.20 -10.31 5.71
C PRO A 92 9.15 -9.47 6.49
N ARG A 93 9.22 -9.49 7.82
CA ARG A 93 8.26 -8.80 8.69
C ARG A 93 8.11 -7.31 8.39
N GLU A 94 9.20 -6.65 8.01
CA GLU A 94 9.24 -5.23 7.69
C GLU A 94 8.36 -4.87 6.47
N GLU A 95 8.00 -5.86 5.65
CA GLU A 95 7.08 -5.71 4.53
C GLU A 95 5.60 -5.94 4.90
N CYS A 96 5.32 -6.39 6.14
CA CYS A 96 3.96 -6.57 6.62
C CYS A 96 3.18 -5.25 6.57
N LEU A 97 1.91 -5.31 6.15
CA LEU A 97 1.07 -4.12 6.02
C LEU A 97 0.98 -3.33 7.33
N TYR A 98 0.78 -4.01 8.47
CA TYR A 98 0.71 -3.32 9.76
C TYR A 98 2.01 -2.59 10.08
N TYR A 99 3.17 -3.20 9.77
CA TYR A 99 4.47 -2.66 10.10
C TYR A 99 4.72 -1.36 9.33
N VAL A 100 4.58 -1.43 8.00
CA VAL A 100 4.75 -0.27 7.11
C VAL A 100 3.72 0.80 7.42
N LEU A 101 2.48 0.40 7.69
CA LEU A 101 1.43 1.35 7.98
C LEU A 101 1.66 2.08 9.31
N ASN A 102 1.93 1.36 10.38
CA ASN A 102 2.16 1.95 11.69
C ASN A 102 3.39 2.86 11.67
N ALA A 103 4.44 2.50 10.93
CA ALA A 103 5.57 3.39 10.67
C ALA A 103 5.13 4.68 9.95
N THR A 104 4.27 4.57 8.93
CA THR A 104 3.75 5.72 8.18
C THR A 104 2.86 6.61 9.07
N LEU A 105 2.03 6.04 9.94
CA LEU A 105 1.18 6.78 10.89
C LEU A 105 1.99 7.63 11.87
N ARG A 106 3.15 7.14 12.28
CA ARG A 106 4.10 7.85 13.16
C ARG A 106 4.93 8.91 12.41
N THR A 107 4.87 9.00 11.08
CA THR A 107 5.68 9.98 10.35
C THR A 107 5.16 11.42 10.48
N GLU A 108 6.08 12.37 10.59
CA GLU A 108 5.75 13.80 10.63
C GLU A 108 5.29 14.32 9.27
N ASN A 109 5.77 13.71 8.18
CA ASN A 109 5.39 14.07 6.82
C ASN A 109 4.03 13.43 6.46
N ARG A 110 2.94 14.14 6.75
CA ARG A 110 1.58 13.70 6.44
C ARG A 110 1.30 13.43 4.96
N GLN A 111 2.14 13.88 4.02
CA GLN A 111 1.99 13.51 2.61
C GLN A 111 2.24 12.02 2.36
N LYS A 112 3.09 11.37 3.19
CA LYS A 112 3.32 9.92 3.11
C LYS A 112 2.08 9.09 3.42
N LEU A 113 1.06 9.66 4.10
CA LEU A 113 -0.21 8.99 4.35
C LEU A 113 -1.17 9.02 3.14
N LYS A 114 -0.95 9.90 2.15
CA LYS A 114 -1.89 10.06 1.02
C LYS A 114 -2.17 8.76 0.25
N PRO A 115 -1.18 7.91 -0.07
CA PRO A 115 -1.44 6.62 -0.71
C PRO A 115 -2.36 5.72 0.12
N TRP A 116 -2.33 5.84 1.44
CA TRP A 116 -3.07 4.99 2.35
C TRP A 116 -4.55 5.37 2.49
N PHE A 117 -4.98 6.53 2.00
CA PHE A 117 -6.29 7.07 2.34
C PHE A 117 -7.48 6.18 1.94
N LEU A 118 -7.40 5.46 0.82
CA LEU A 118 -8.46 4.52 0.41
C LEU A 118 -8.52 3.31 1.36
N TYR A 119 -7.37 2.69 1.63
CA TYR A 119 -7.28 1.62 2.62
C TYR A 119 -7.74 2.07 4.02
N PHE A 120 -7.35 3.28 4.46
CA PHE A 120 -7.80 3.90 5.70
C PHE A 120 -9.30 4.05 5.77
N LYS A 121 -9.90 4.58 4.69
CA LYS A 121 -11.33 4.76 4.59
C LYS A 121 -12.04 3.43 4.77
N LEU A 122 -11.55 2.36 4.12
CA LEU A 122 -12.13 1.03 4.20
C LEU A 122 -11.97 0.42 5.61
N VAL A 123 -10.74 0.30 6.12
CA VAL A 123 -10.47 -0.39 7.40
C VAL A 123 -11.09 0.35 8.59
N LEU A 124 -11.09 1.68 8.61
CA LEU A 124 -11.72 2.43 9.69
C LEU A 124 -13.25 2.40 9.61
N THR A 125 -13.83 2.29 8.41
CA THR A 125 -15.27 2.05 8.28
C THR A 125 -15.64 0.67 8.83
N ALA A 126 -14.87 -0.36 8.49
CA ALA A 126 -15.04 -1.71 9.01
C ALA A 126 -14.98 -1.71 10.54
N LEU A 127 -13.93 -1.13 11.11
CA LEU A 127 -13.74 -1.05 12.56
C LEU A 127 -14.83 -0.24 13.27
N GLN A 128 -15.42 0.79 12.63
CA GLN A 128 -16.54 1.55 13.21
C GLN A 128 -17.84 0.74 13.32
N LYS A 129 -18.04 -0.29 12.49
CA LYS A 129 -19.21 -1.17 12.56
C LYS A 129 -19.13 -2.16 13.72
N LEU A 130 -17.90 -2.49 14.15
CA LEU A 130 -17.68 -3.37 15.29
C LEU A 130 -18.02 -2.65 16.61
N PRO A 131 -18.60 -3.36 17.59
CA PRO A 131 -19.00 -2.74 18.86
C PRO A 131 -17.78 -2.22 19.63
N PRO A 132 -17.88 -1.03 20.26
CA PRO A 132 -16.79 -0.48 21.06
C PRO A 132 -16.63 -1.26 22.36
N GLN A 133 -15.40 -1.67 22.66
CA GLN A 133 -15.04 -2.36 23.88
C GLN A 133 -14.65 -1.36 24.98
N LYS A 134 -15.35 -1.44 26.11
CA LYS A 134 -15.10 -0.64 27.31
C LYS A 134 -14.58 -1.53 28.43
N ALA A 135 -13.27 -1.76 28.42
CA ALA A 135 -12.60 -2.67 29.34
C ALA A 135 -11.18 -2.21 29.66
N THR A 136 -10.57 -2.82 30.66
CA THR A 136 -9.13 -2.71 30.86
C THR A 136 -8.43 -3.66 29.91
N ILE A 137 -7.67 -3.11 28.97
CA ILE A 137 -6.87 -3.88 28.01
C ILE A 137 -5.39 -3.68 28.30
N TRP A 138 -4.58 -4.59 27.77
CA TRP A 138 -3.16 -4.65 28.06
C TRP A 138 -2.31 -4.70 26.79
N ARG A 139 -1.14 -4.06 26.86
CA ARG A 139 -0.13 -4.10 25.80
C ARG A 139 1.26 -4.23 26.41
N GLY A 140 2.00 -5.25 25.98
CA GLY A 140 3.39 -5.49 26.39
C GLY A 140 4.40 -4.90 25.40
N VAL A 141 5.54 -4.43 25.91
CA VAL A 141 6.70 -3.97 25.12
C VAL A 141 7.98 -4.41 25.82
N THR A 142 8.95 -4.93 25.06
CA THR A 142 10.25 -5.45 25.56
C THR A 142 11.32 -4.36 25.80
N LEU A 143 10.89 -3.16 26.20
CA LEU A 143 11.75 -2.01 26.52
C LEU A 143 11.29 -1.33 27.82
N ASP A 144 12.17 -0.57 28.48
CA ASP A 144 11.78 0.37 29.53
C ASP A 144 11.35 1.70 28.93
N LEU A 145 10.04 1.98 29.00
CA LEU A 145 9.44 3.25 28.57
C LEU A 145 9.01 4.10 29.77
N SER A 146 9.33 3.69 31.00
CA SER A 146 8.86 4.35 32.22
C SER A 146 9.32 5.81 32.31
N HIS A 147 10.47 6.14 31.71
CA HIS A 147 11.00 7.50 31.63
C HIS A 147 10.31 8.36 30.57
N GLU A 148 9.69 7.75 29.55
CA GLU A 148 9.03 8.46 28.46
C GLU A 148 7.62 8.93 28.84
N TYR A 149 7.02 8.29 29.84
CA TYR A 149 5.67 8.58 30.32
C TYR A 149 5.67 9.24 31.69
N GLU A 150 5.18 10.47 31.75
CA GLU A 150 5.03 11.26 32.97
C GLU A 150 3.60 11.20 33.50
N VAL A 151 3.44 10.96 34.80
CA VAL A 151 2.12 10.93 35.45
C VAL A 151 1.41 12.28 35.29
N GLY A 152 0.14 12.24 34.88
CA GLY A 152 -0.70 13.40 34.63
C GLY A 152 -0.60 13.98 33.21
N LYS A 153 0.46 13.67 32.45
CA LYS A 153 0.63 14.10 31.06
C LYS A 153 -0.23 13.29 30.10
N ARG A 154 -0.45 13.86 28.91
CA ARG A 154 -1.20 13.24 27.82
C ARG A 154 -0.28 12.84 26.68
N TYR A 155 -0.55 11.68 26.09
CA TYR A 155 0.19 11.11 24.98
C TYR A 155 -0.79 10.65 23.90
N VAL A 156 -0.36 10.68 22.64
CA VAL A 156 -1.13 10.18 21.51
C VAL A 156 -0.37 9.00 20.92
N TRP A 157 -1.06 7.87 20.75
CA TRP A 157 -0.56 6.76 19.96
C TRP A 157 -1.09 6.91 18.54
N TRP A 158 -0.21 7.27 17.61
CA TRP A 158 -0.60 7.57 16.23
C TRP A 158 -0.84 6.31 15.41
N ALA A 159 -0.15 5.22 15.73
CA ALA A 159 -0.34 3.92 15.10
C ALA A 159 -1.59 3.19 15.64
N PHE A 160 -2.06 2.19 14.88
CA PHE A 160 -2.94 1.18 15.46
C PHE A 160 -2.17 0.42 16.56
N SER A 161 -2.85 0.06 17.64
CA SER A 161 -2.21 -0.65 18.75
C SER A 161 -2.97 -1.93 19.07
N SER A 162 -2.35 -3.07 18.77
CA SER A 162 -2.84 -4.38 19.19
C SER A 162 -2.72 -4.51 20.71
N CYS A 163 -3.79 -4.98 21.35
CA CYS A 163 -3.91 -5.19 22.79
C CYS A 163 -4.69 -6.48 23.06
N THR A 164 -4.69 -6.93 24.30
CA THR A 164 -5.46 -8.10 24.73
C THR A 164 -6.18 -7.81 26.05
N GLU A 165 -7.34 -8.45 26.28
CA GLU A 165 -8.00 -8.46 27.59
C GLU A 165 -7.39 -9.51 28.53
N SER A 166 -6.71 -10.51 27.95
CA SER A 166 -6.18 -11.64 28.69
C SER A 166 -4.76 -11.36 29.19
N ILE A 167 -4.63 -11.19 30.50
CA ILE A 167 -3.30 -11.07 31.12
C ILE A 167 -2.45 -12.33 30.93
N ALA A 168 -3.08 -13.50 30.71
CA ALA A 168 -2.38 -14.76 30.49
C ALA A 168 -1.63 -14.79 29.16
N VAL A 169 -2.15 -14.10 28.13
CA VAL A 169 -1.48 -13.95 26.83
C VAL A 169 -0.15 -13.21 26.98
N LEU A 170 -0.07 -12.26 27.92
CA LEU A 170 1.16 -11.52 28.21
C LEU A 170 2.24 -12.35 28.92
N GLU A 171 1.93 -13.52 29.47
CA GLU A 171 2.95 -14.36 30.09
C GLU A 171 3.86 -15.05 29.08
N SER A 172 3.43 -15.13 27.81
CA SER A 172 4.23 -15.69 26.72
C SER A 172 5.36 -14.74 26.31
N ASP A 173 6.55 -15.30 26.07
CA ASP A 173 7.74 -14.57 25.61
C ASP A 173 7.52 -13.89 24.25
N LEU A 174 6.51 -14.33 23.50
CA LEU A 174 6.06 -13.73 22.26
C LEU A 174 5.45 -12.33 22.45
N PHE A 175 4.89 -12.04 23.63
CA PHE A 175 4.10 -10.82 23.89
C PHE A 175 4.79 -9.85 24.86
N LEU A 176 5.25 -10.37 26.01
CA LEU A 176 5.98 -9.59 27.03
C LEU A 176 7.05 -10.46 27.68
N GLY A 177 6.72 -11.72 27.92
CA GLY A 177 7.60 -12.67 28.56
C GLY A 177 7.82 -12.41 30.05
N LYS A 178 8.53 -13.35 30.67
CA LYS A 178 8.79 -13.32 32.12
C LYS A 178 10.14 -12.69 32.47
N GLN A 179 11.00 -12.51 31.48
CA GLN A 179 12.38 -12.05 31.64
C GLN A 179 12.69 -10.82 30.78
N GLY A 180 13.85 -10.20 31.03
CA GLY A 180 14.24 -8.97 30.35
C GLY A 180 13.52 -7.72 30.86
N THR A 181 14.08 -6.56 30.50
CA THR A 181 13.51 -5.24 30.76
C THR A 181 12.28 -5.04 29.90
N ARG A 182 11.15 -4.68 30.50
CA ARG A 182 9.88 -4.61 29.79
C ARG A 182 8.89 -3.64 30.42
N THR A 183 8.00 -3.12 29.58
CA THR A 183 6.92 -2.23 29.95
C THR A 183 5.58 -2.88 29.67
N LEU A 184 4.69 -2.89 30.67
CA LEU A 184 3.30 -3.31 30.55
C LEU A 184 2.40 -2.07 30.64
N PHE A 185 1.67 -1.79 29.58
CA PHE A 185 0.61 -0.80 29.60
C PHE A 185 -0.69 -1.44 30.11
N SER A 186 -1.24 -0.88 31.18
CA SER A 186 -2.60 -1.13 31.64
C SER A 186 -3.47 0.01 31.13
N ILE A 187 -4.50 -0.26 30.35
CA ILE A 187 -5.22 0.79 29.62
C ILE A 187 -6.71 0.72 29.95
N GLU A 188 -7.24 1.75 30.63
CA GLU A 188 -8.71 1.97 30.70
C GLU A 188 -9.18 2.40 29.31
N CYS A 189 -9.68 1.45 28.52
CA CYS A 189 -10.11 1.66 27.14
C CYS A 189 -11.62 1.94 27.07
N ASN A 190 -12.00 2.87 26.20
CA ASN A 190 -13.39 3.27 25.95
C ASN A 190 -13.88 2.90 24.55
N ASP A 191 -12.96 2.70 23.60
CA ASP A 191 -13.26 2.64 22.17
C ASP A 191 -12.34 1.63 21.44
N GLY A 192 -12.00 0.53 22.08
CA GLY A 192 -11.28 -0.58 21.43
C GLY A 192 -12.21 -1.37 20.50
N ARG A 193 -11.65 -2.13 19.56
CA ARG A 193 -12.43 -3.01 18.68
C ARG A 193 -11.95 -4.45 18.82
N MET A 194 -12.83 -5.34 19.22
CA MET A 194 -12.55 -6.77 19.20
C MET A 194 -12.51 -7.23 17.74
N ILE A 195 -11.37 -7.72 17.28
CA ILE A 195 -11.17 -8.12 15.88
C ILE A 195 -10.90 -9.61 15.70
N GLN A 196 -11.04 -10.41 16.76
CA GLN A 196 -10.76 -11.85 16.76
C GLN A 196 -11.37 -12.61 15.58
N SER A 197 -12.66 -12.38 15.28
CA SER A 197 -13.38 -13.04 14.16
C SER A 197 -12.91 -12.61 12.77
N HIS A 198 -12.12 -11.54 12.68
CA HIS A 198 -11.65 -10.94 11.43
C HIS A 198 -10.12 -10.86 11.35
N SER A 199 -9.41 -11.48 12.29
CA SER A 199 -7.96 -11.48 12.36
C SER A 199 -7.36 -12.72 11.70
N TYR A 200 -6.17 -12.59 11.11
CA TYR A 200 -5.33 -13.69 10.65
C TYR A 200 -4.98 -14.65 11.79
N ILE A 201 -4.82 -14.12 13.01
CA ILE A 201 -4.59 -14.88 14.24
C ILE A 201 -5.82 -14.77 15.13
N ASN A 202 -6.64 -15.82 15.15
CA ASN A 202 -7.94 -15.82 15.84
C ASN A 202 -7.89 -16.30 17.31
N VAL A 203 -6.70 -16.60 17.84
CA VAL A 203 -6.52 -17.12 19.21
C VAL A 203 -6.14 -16.05 20.25
N GLU A 204 -5.92 -14.80 19.83
CA GLU A 204 -5.28 -13.78 20.68
C GLU A 204 -6.24 -12.88 21.49
N ASP A 205 -7.56 -13.13 21.45
CA ASP A 205 -8.60 -12.25 22.03
C ASP A 205 -8.27 -10.76 21.75
N GLU A 206 -7.94 -10.48 20.49
CA GLU A 206 -7.29 -9.24 20.12
C GLU A 206 -8.26 -8.06 20.13
N VAL A 207 -7.90 -7.05 20.91
CA VAL A 207 -8.54 -5.73 20.90
C VAL A 207 -7.63 -4.73 20.21
N LEU A 208 -8.09 -4.20 19.09
CA LEU A 208 -7.38 -3.18 18.34
C LEU A 208 -7.78 -1.78 18.81
N LEU A 209 -6.80 -0.99 19.24
CA LEU A 209 -6.94 0.45 19.43
C LEU A 209 -6.74 1.18 18.11
N LEU A 210 -7.62 2.13 17.83
CA LEU A 210 -7.58 2.96 16.62
C LEU A 210 -6.38 3.94 16.63
N PRO A 211 -5.90 4.37 15.46
CA PRO A 211 -4.84 5.36 15.36
C PRO A 211 -5.26 6.70 15.94
N ALA A 212 -4.26 7.48 16.36
CA ALA A 212 -4.42 8.78 17.00
C ALA A 212 -5.24 8.73 18.31
N THR A 213 -5.18 7.61 19.05
CA THR A 213 -5.84 7.49 20.36
C THR A 213 -5.05 8.26 21.41
N GLN A 214 -5.73 9.13 22.18
CA GLN A 214 -5.12 9.91 23.26
C GLN A 214 -5.31 9.26 24.63
N PHE A 215 -4.25 9.27 25.44
CA PHE A 215 -4.23 8.75 26.79
C PHE A 215 -3.73 9.79 27.78
N GLN A 216 -4.21 9.71 29.02
CA GLN A 216 -3.58 10.35 30.18
C GLN A 216 -2.91 9.30 31.05
N VAL A 217 -1.66 9.53 31.46
CA VAL A 217 -0.97 8.65 32.40
C VAL A 217 -1.56 8.87 33.80
N LYS A 218 -2.15 7.83 34.38
CA LYS A 218 -2.78 7.89 35.70
C LYS A 218 -1.82 7.53 36.82
N SER A 219 -1.00 6.50 36.61
CA SER A 219 -0.01 6.06 37.58
C SER A 219 1.09 5.24 36.90
N LYS A 220 2.19 5.02 37.62
CA LYS A 220 3.26 4.09 37.25
C LYS A 220 3.57 3.20 38.44
N LEU A 221 3.93 1.95 38.18
CA LEU A 221 4.33 0.98 39.18
C LEU A 221 5.54 0.21 38.66
N ASN A 222 6.55 -0.01 39.50
CA ASN A 222 7.72 -0.81 39.16
C ASN A 222 7.80 -2.01 40.13
N PRO A 223 6.96 -3.04 39.94
CA PRO A 223 6.88 -4.16 40.90
C PRO A 223 8.16 -5.00 40.95
N ALA A 224 8.99 -4.95 39.90
CA ALA A 224 10.30 -5.59 39.83
C ALA A 224 11.29 -4.69 39.07
N PRO A 225 12.62 -4.87 39.23
CA PRO A 225 13.62 -4.02 38.57
C PRO A 225 13.52 -3.98 37.04
N SER A 226 13.03 -5.05 36.42
CA SER A 226 12.92 -5.19 34.97
C SER A 226 11.48 -5.12 34.45
N LEU A 227 10.49 -4.82 35.31
CA LEU A 227 9.09 -4.70 34.92
C LEU A 227 8.56 -3.33 35.32
N HIS A 228 8.18 -2.57 34.31
CA HIS A 228 7.58 -1.25 34.45
C HIS A 228 6.11 -1.32 34.03
N ILE A 229 5.19 -0.88 34.88
CA ILE A 229 3.77 -0.82 34.58
C ILE A 229 3.36 0.64 34.46
N ILE A 230 2.75 0.98 33.32
CA ILE A 230 2.23 2.32 33.05
C ILE A 230 0.71 2.21 32.93
N HIS A 231 0.00 2.87 33.84
CA HIS A 231 -1.46 2.91 33.80
C HIS A 231 -1.91 4.12 32.98
N LEU A 232 -2.59 3.84 31.87
CA LEU A 232 -3.15 4.80 30.94
C LEU A 232 -4.67 4.81 31.05
N LYS A 233 -5.24 6.00 30.93
CA LYS A 233 -6.67 6.18 30.71
C LYS A 233 -6.90 6.80 29.36
N GLN A 234 -7.70 6.15 28.51
CA GLN A 234 -8.12 6.76 27.25
C GLN A 234 -8.93 8.02 27.53
N VAL A 235 -8.56 9.12 26.87
CA VAL A 235 -9.22 10.41 27.01
C VAL A 235 -9.60 10.94 25.64
N GLU A 236 -10.72 11.65 25.57
CA GLU A 236 -11.15 12.32 24.35
C GLU A 236 -10.26 13.56 24.13
N PRO A 237 -9.68 13.73 22.93
CA PRO A 237 -8.88 14.90 22.60
C PRO A 237 -9.77 16.15 22.47
N PRO A 238 -9.21 17.36 22.67
CA PRO A 238 -9.99 18.61 22.57
C PRO A 238 -10.48 18.91 21.15
N PHE A 239 -9.94 18.23 20.14
CA PHE A 239 -10.36 18.27 18.75
C PHE A 239 -10.09 16.89 18.12
N PRO A 240 -10.82 16.49 17.05
CA PRO A 240 -10.60 15.22 16.37
C PRO A 240 -9.17 15.13 15.80
N LEU A 241 -8.44 14.08 16.18
CA LEU A 241 -7.09 13.81 15.65
C LEU A 241 -7.13 12.97 14.39
N ILE A 242 -8.24 12.30 14.17
CA ILE A 242 -8.60 11.56 12.98
C ILE A 242 -10.10 11.76 12.75
N GLU A 243 -10.48 12.08 11.53
CA GLU A 243 -11.86 12.38 11.17
C GLU A 243 -12.69 11.10 11.03
N SER A 244 -13.90 11.05 11.56
CA SER A 244 -14.74 9.85 11.43
C SER A 244 -14.97 9.49 9.94
N PRO A 245 -14.77 8.23 9.51
CA PRO A 245 -15.11 7.82 8.14
C PRO A 245 -16.61 7.97 7.84
N SER A 246 -17.46 7.96 8.85
CA SER A 246 -18.88 8.24 8.71
C SER A 246 -19.16 9.73 8.90
N ASN A 247 -19.35 10.49 7.82
CA ASN A 247 -19.99 11.80 7.92
C ASN A 247 -21.41 11.59 8.47
N THR A 248 -21.72 12.20 9.61
CA THR A 248 -23.08 12.23 10.17
C THR A 248 -23.99 13.10 9.29
N GLN A 249 -24.35 12.58 8.13
CA GLN A 249 -25.64 12.84 7.53
C GLN A 249 -26.28 11.48 7.34
N ASN A 250 -27.38 11.28 8.06
CA ASN A 250 -28.33 10.19 7.85
C ASN A 250 -28.71 10.14 6.37
N VAL A 251 -27.95 9.39 5.58
CA VAL A 251 -28.45 8.81 4.34
C VAL A 251 -28.89 7.43 4.78
N GLN A 252 -30.17 7.34 5.12
CA GLN A 252 -30.94 6.11 4.94
C GLN A 252 -30.45 5.44 3.67
N LEU A 253 -30.38 4.10 3.64
CA LEU A 253 -30.24 3.36 2.39
C LEU A 253 -31.29 3.86 1.38
N THR A 254 -30.93 4.86 0.60
CA THR A 254 -31.53 5.19 -0.67
C THR A 254 -30.51 4.67 -1.65
N THR A 255 -30.79 3.47 -2.12
CA THR A 255 -30.59 3.16 -3.53
C THR A 255 -30.79 4.43 -4.36
N ASN A 256 -29.80 4.74 -5.21
CA ASN A 256 -29.76 5.85 -6.17
C ASN A 256 -29.24 7.20 -5.64
N LYS A 257 -27.91 7.37 -5.69
CA LYS A 257 -27.30 8.49 -6.43
C LYS A 257 -26.08 7.96 -7.16
N GLU A 258 -26.21 7.86 -8.48
CA GLU A 258 -25.12 7.60 -9.42
C GLU A 258 -23.97 8.57 -9.14
N VAL A 259 -22.85 8.07 -8.61
CA VAL A 259 -21.56 8.65 -8.97
C VAL A 259 -21.45 8.32 -10.44
N THR A 260 -21.70 9.29 -11.32
CA THR A 260 -21.39 9.06 -12.73
C THR A 260 -19.88 8.82 -12.77
N PRO A 261 -19.41 7.59 -13.11
CA PRO A 261 -17.99 7.38 -13.33
C PRO A 261 -17.49 8.46 -14.29
N TYR A 262 -16.22 8.88 -14.16
CA TYR A 262 -15.63 9.77 -15.15
C TYR A 262 -15.94 9.17 -16.53
N ARG A 263 -16.76 9.88 -17.29
CA ARG A 263 -17.35 9.36 -18.52
C ARG A 263 -16.95 10.27 -19.65
N ASN A 264 -16.18 9.71 -20.57
CA ASN A 264 -15.87 10.38 -21.82
C ASN A 264 -16.75 9.75 -22.91
N GLU A 265 -18.00 10.20 -23.01
CA GLU A 265 -18.99 9.64 -23.96
C GLU A 265 -18.52 9.72 -25.41
N LYS A 266 -17.75 10.76 -25.75
CA LYS A 266 -17.13 10.90 -27.07
C LYS A 266 -16.14 9.76 -27.33
N LEU A 267 -15.26 9.48 -26.37
CA LEU A 267 -14.29 8.39 -26.43
C LEU A 267 -14.98 7.02 -26.48
N GLU A 268 -15.96 6.78 -25.60
CA GLU A 268 -16.73 5.53 -25.56
C GLU A 268 -17.42 5.26 -26.90
N LYS A 269 -18.01 6.30 -27.51
CA LYS A 269 -18.66 6.18 -28.82
C LYS A 269 -17.66 5.84 -29.92
N LEU A 270 -16.49 6.50 -29.96
CA LEU A 270 -15.44 6.22 -30.93
C LEU A 270 -14.96 4.76 -30.83
N ILE A 271 -14.78 4.23 -29.62
CA ILE A 271 -14.36 2.84 -29.40
C ILE A 271 -15.49 1.84 -29.70
N ALA A 272 -16.74 2.20 -29.41
CA ALA A 272 -17.90 1.34 -29.67
C ALA A 272 -18.04 1.02 -31.16
N GLU A 273 -17.75 2.00 -32.02
CA GLU A 273 -17.77 1.89 -33.49
C GLU A 273 -16.63 0.99 -34.04
N CYS A 274 -15.59 0.71 -33.25
CA CYS A 274 -14.50 -0.16 -33.66
C CYS A 274 -14.85 -1.66 -33.50
N PRO A 275 -14.46 -2.53 -34.45
CA PRO A 275 -14.68 -3.98 -34.33
C PRO A 275 -13.72 -4.64 -33.33
N MET A 276 -13.96 -5.91 -32.99
CA MET A 276 -13.05 -6.73 -32.18
C MET A 276 -11.72 -6.97 -32.90
N HIS A 277 -10.62 -7.08 -32.16
CA HIS A 277 -9.24 -7.30 -32.66
C HIS A 277 -8.81 -6.28 -33.72
N SER A 278 -9.37 -5.07 -33.65
CA SER A 278 -9.19 -4.04 -34.67
C SER A 278 -8.02 -3.11 -34.38
N VAL A 279 -7.79 -2.22 -35.34
CA VAL A 279 -6.96 -1.04 -35.19
C VAL A 279 -7.84 0.07 -34.63
N ILE A 280 -7.45 0.60 -33.47
CA ILE A 280 -8.13 1.70 -32.80
C ILE A 280 -7.22 2.94 -32.89
N ASP A 281 -7.68 3.94 -33.63
CA ASP A 281 -7.02 5.24 -33.78
C ASP A 281 -7.76 6.30 -32.96
N LEU A 282 -7.11 6.78 -31.91
CA LEU A 282 -7.58 7.80 -30.98
C LEU A 282 -6.55 8.93 -30.87
N ASN A 283 -5.89 9.22 -31.99
CA ASN A 283 -4.96 10.33 -32.10
C ASN A 283 -5.69 11.67 -31.95
N GLN A 284 -5.04 12.63 -31.28
CA GLN A 284 -5.54 14.02 -31.16
C GLN A 284 -6.96 14.12 -30.56
N GLN A 285 -7.27 13.32 -29.53
CA GLN A 285 -8.57 13.34 -28.86
C GLN A 285 -8.56 14.13 -27.54
N GLU A 286 -7.46 14.82 -27.23
CA GLU A 286 -7.22 15.51 -25.97
C GLU A 286 -7.26 14.59 -24.73
N LEU A 287 -6.94 13.31 -24.92
CA LEU A 287 -6.98 12.32 -23.84
C LEU A 287 -5.99 12.68 -22.74
N THR A 288 -6.42 12.49 -21.50
CA THR A 288 -5.66 12.70 -20.27
C THR A 288 -5.49 11.35 -19.54
N ASP A 289 -4.77 11.36 -18.43
CA ASP A 289 -4.61 10.15 -17.61
C ASP A 289 -5.95 9.60 -17.07
N LEU A 290 -6.97 10.45 -16.96
CA LEU A 290 -8.33 10.06 -16.56
C LEU A 290 -9.04 9.21 -17.62
N ASP A 291 -8.64 9.32 -18.88
CA ASP A 291 -9.22 8.58 -20.00
C ASP A 291 -8.58 7.18 -20.17
N ILE A 292 -7.42 6.96 -19.56
CA ILE A 292 -6.66 5.71 -19.70
C ILE A 292 -7.42 4.49 -19.15
N PRO A 293 -8.10 4.54 -17.98
CA PRO A 293 -8.90 3.41 -17.52
C PRO A 293 -9.99 3.01 -18.54
N ILE A 294 -10.69 3.99 -19.13
CA ILE A 294 -11.71 3.74 -20.16
C ILE A 294 -11.05 3.12 -21.40
N LEU A 295 -9.91 3.64 -21.84
CA LEU A 295 -9.14 3.07 -22.96
C LEU A 295 -8.73 1.62 -22.69
N ILE A 296 -8.23 1.32 -21.50
CA ILE A 296 -7.80 -0.03 -21.10
C ILE A 296 -8.99 -0.97 -21.14
N GLU A 297 -10.06 -0.64 -20.43
CA GLU A 297 -11.26 -1.47 -20.34
C GLU A 297 -11.87 -1.68 -21.72
N ARG A 298 -12.16 -0.59 -22.45
CA ARG A 298 -12.92 -0.67 -23.69
C ARG A 298 -12.08 -1.10 -24.88
N SER A 299 -10.85 -0.60 -25.03
CA SER A 299 -10.03 -0.88 -26.22
C SER A 299 -9.16 -2.14 -26.07
N ILE A 300 -8.48 -2.27 -24.93
CA ILE A 300 -7.46 -3.32 -24.73
C ILE A 300 -8.11 -4.62 -24.22
N ILE A 301 -9.04 -4.52 -23.27
CA ILE A 301 -9.68 -5.69 -22.65
C ILE A 301 -10.91 -6.14 -23.45
N GLU A 302 -11.93 -5.28 -23.58
CA GLU A 302 -13.18 -5.64 -24.26
C GLU A 302 -12.97 -5.88 -25.75
N LYS A 303 -12.40 -4.90 -26.45
CA LYS A 303 -12.20 -4.98 -27.91
C LYS A 303 -11.00 -5.84 -28.30
N GLN A 304 -10.14 -6.20 -27.33
CA GLN A 304 -8.89 -6.93 -27.56
C GLN A 304 -8.11 -6.36 -28.76
N CYS A 305 -8.01 -5.03 -28.87
CA CYS A 305 -7.45 -4.40 -30.05
C CYS A 305 -6.03 -4.88 -30.36
N ARG A 306 -5.69 -4.96 -31.65
CA ARG A 306 -4.35 -5.35 -32.11
C ARG A 306 -3.42 -4.15 -32.23
N SER A 307 -3.97 -2.98 -32.51
CA SER A 307 -3.17 -1.76 -32.67
C SER A 307 -3.89 -0.59 -32.02
N LEU A 308 -3.20 0.09 -31.11
CA LEU A 308 -3.71 1.27 -30.41
C LEU A 308 -2.83 2.47 -30.72
N TYR A 309 -3.41 3.47 -31.39
CA TYR A 309 -2.77 4.74 -31.69
C TYR A 309 -3.41 5.84 -30.82
N ILE A 310 -2.61 6.44 -29.94
CA ILE A 310 -3.01 7.50 -29.01
C ILE A 310 -2.04 8.69 -29.07
N HIS A 311 -1.58 9.03 -30.28
CA HIS A 311 -0.67 10.12 -30.53
C HIS A 311 -1.27 11.50 -30.21
N LYS A 312 -0.43 12.48 -29.89
CA LYS A 312 -0.83 13.89 -29.74
C LYS A 312 -1.96 14.08 -28.74
N ASN A 313 -1.84 13.41 -27.59
CA ASN A 313 -2.75 13.56 -26.45
C ASN A 313 -1.98 14.19 -25.26
N LYS A 314 -2.63 14.26 -24.09
CA LYS A 314 -2.09 14.85 -22.85
C LYS A 314 -1.79 13.77 -21.80
N ILE A 315 -1.40 12.58 -22.26
CA ILE A 315 -1.10 11.42 -21.40
C ILE A 315 0.27 11.63 -20.76
N THR A 316 0.37 11.48 -19.45
CA THR A 316 1.62 11.63 -18.69
C THR A 316 2.24 10.28 -18.32
N SER A 317 3.32 10.30 -17.54
CA SER A 317 3.91 9.10 -16.93
C SER A 317 2.90 8.29 -16.10
N GLU A 318 1.88 8.92 -15.51
CA GLU A 318 0.83 8.20 -14.76
C GLU A 318 -0.07 7.39 -15.69
N GLY A 319 -0.50 7.95 -16.82
CA GLY A 319 -1.23 7.19 -17.83
C GLY A 319 -0.40 6.06 -18.44
N ALA A 320 0.89 6.31 -18.71
CA ALA A 320 1.83 5.28 -19.16
C ALA A 320 2.01 4.14 -18.15
N ARG A 321 1.96 4.43 -16.84
CA ARG A 321 1.96 3.40 -15.78
C ARG A 321 0.75 2.46 -15.89
N HIS A 322 -0.45 3.00 -16.08
CA HIS A 322 -1.66 2.18 -16.22
C HIS A 322 -1.59 1.30 -17.48
N ILE A 323 -1.08 1.86 -18.58
CA ILE A 323 -0.85 1.10 -19.81
C ILE A 323 0.20 0.00 -19.59
N GLY A 324 1.31 0.30 -18.90
CA GLY A 324 2.33 -0.69 -18.53
C GLY A 324 1.74 -1.87 -17.75
N LYS A 325 0.91 -1.60 -16.72
CA LYS A 325 0.27 -2.65 -15.93
C LYS A 325 -0.58 -3.60 -16.77
N VAL A 326 -1.40 -3.09 -17.70
CA VAL A 326 -2.22 -3.98 -18.54
C VAL A 326 -1.38 -4.73 -19.58
N LEU A 327 -0.27 -4.14 -20.05
CA LEU A 327 0.62 -4.80 -21.00
C LEU A 327 1.25 -6.08 -20.43
N GLU A 328 1.53 -6.16 -19.12
CA GLU A 328 2.12 -7.36 -18.50
C GLU A 328 1.30 -8.65 -18.74
N SER A 329 -0.02 -8.54 -18.79
CA SER A 329 -0.94 -9.67 -18.99
C SER A 329 -1.67 -9.65 -20.33
N ASN A 330 -1.51 -8.59 -21.13
CA ASN A 330 -2.20 -8.47 -22.40
C ASN A 330 -1.59 -9.38 -23.48
N THR A 331 -2.46 -10.12 -24.16
CA THR A 331 -2.07 -11.10 -25.19
C THR A 331 -2.54 -10.74 -26.60
N SER A 332 -3.17 -9.58 -26.79
CA SER A 332 -3.83 -9.19 -28.05
C SER A 332 -3.17 -8.02 -28.77
N LEU A 333 -2.59 -7.07 -28.04
CA LEU A 333 -2.04 -5.83 -28.56
C LEU A 333 -0.64 -6.07 -29.15
N THR A 334 -0.50 -5.81 -30.45
CA THR A 334 0.78 -5.96 -31.17
C THR A 334 1.43 -4.60 -31.47
N ILE A 335 0.65 -3.53 -31.57
CA ILE A 335 1.15 -2.17 -31.81
C ILE A 335 0.59 -1.21 -30.78
N LEU A 336 1.48 -0.51 -30.07
CA LEU A 336 1.14 0.61 -29.19
C LEU A 336 1.91 1.84 -29.63
N SER A 337 1.21 2.92 -29.94
CA SER A 337 1.89 4.21 -30.13
C SER A 337 1.30 5.32 -29.30
N MET A 338 2.20 5.94 -28.54
CA MET A 338 1.97 7.09 -27.67
C MET A 338 2.80 8.30 -28.13
N TYR A 339 3.15 8.37 -29.41
CA TYR A 339 3.94 9.47 -30.00
C TYR A 339 3.35 10.86 -29.69
N THR A 340 4.18 11.84 -29.31
CA THR A 340 3.72 13.20 -28.94
C THR A 340 2.73 13.19 -27.76
N ASN A 341 3.19 12.74 -26.58
CA ASN A 341 2.49 12.87 -25.31
C ASN A 341 3.43 13.53 -24.28
N ARG A 342 3.15 13.39 -22.97
CA ARG A 342 3.97 13.90 -21.85
C ARG A 342 4.55 12.77 -21.00
N VAL A 343 4.90 11.65 -21.63
CA VAL A 343 5.51 10.51 -20.94
C VAL A 343 6.97 10.83 -20.63
N ALA A 344 7.34 10.89 -19.35
CA ALA A 344 8.72 11.12 -18.93
C ALA A 344 9.43 9.78 -18.62
N ASN A 345 10.71 9.83 -18.22
CA ASN A 345 11.53 8.65 -17.90
C ASN A 345 10.80 7.61 -17.01
N GLN A 346 10.05 8.07 -16.02
CA GLN A 346 9.32 7.19 -15.11
C GLN A 346 8.19 6.41 -15.79
N GLY A 347 7.46 7.02 -16.71
CA GLY A 347 6.45 6.32 -17.50
C GLY A 347 7.07 5.29 -18.45
N VAL A 348 8.24 5.62 -19.01
CA VAL A 348 9.02 4.70 -19.83
C VAL A 348 9.52 3.50 -19.03
N ARG A 349 9.97 3.69 -17.78
CA ARG A 349 10.37 2.60 -16.87
C ARG A 349 9.25 1.58 -16.68
N TRP A 350 8.01 2.02 -16.50
CA TRP A 350 6.85 1.12 -16.36
C TRP A 350 6.56 0.33 -17.64
N ILE A 351 6.60 0.98 -18.80
CA ILE A 351 6.41 0.30 -20.09
C ILE A 351 7.55 -0.69 -20.33
N ALA A 352 8.79 -0.30 -20.10
CA ALA A 352 9.96 -1.16 -20.20
C ALA A 352 9.85 -2.38 -19.28
N LYS A 353 9.43 -2.20 -18.01
CA LYS A 353 9.17 -3.31 -17.08
C LYS A 353 8.15 -4.28 -17.65
N ALA A 354 7.01 -3.78 -18.14
CA ALA A 354 5.97 -4.62 -18.72
C ALA A 354 6.44 -5.42 -19.94
N LEU A 355 7.33 -4.83 -20.74
CA LEU A 355 7.95 -5.51 -21.88
C LEU A 355 8.88 -6.66 -21.47
N HIS A 356 9.29 -6.82 -20.22
CA HIS A 356 10.08 -8.01 -19.85
C HIS A 356 9.26 -9.29 -19.91
N THR A 357 7.95 -9.20 -19.65
CA THR A 357 7.03 -10.34 -19.59
C THR A 357 6.06 -10.37 -20.77
N ASN A 358 5.75 -9.21 -21.36
CA ASN A 358 4.88 -9.15 -22.53
C ASN A 358 5.56 -9.78 -23.76
N THR A 359 4.88 -10.74 -24.39
CA THR A 359 5.39 -11.48 -25.56
C THR A 359 4.61 -11.20 -26.84
N THR A 360 3.76 -10.19 -26.84
CA THR A 360 2.77 -9.95 -27.90
C THR A 360 2.97 -8.62 -28.61
N LEU A 361 3.49 -7.61 -27.92
CA LEU A 361 3.78 -6.30 -28.48
C LEU A 361 5.02 -6.36 -29.39
N THR A 362 4.82 -6.08 -30.68
CA THR A 362 5.88 -6.07 -31.68
C THR A 362 6.35 -4.66 -32.04
N THR A 363 5.50 -3.65 -31.84
CA THR A 363 5.81 -2.25 -32.15
C THR A 363 5.42 -1.33 -31.00
N LEU A 364 6.38 -0.57 -30.48
CA LEU A 364 6.16 0.49 -29.50
C LEU A 364 6.67 1.82 -30.06
N SER A 365 5.92 2.90 -29.92
CA SER A 365 6.39 4.22 -30.32
C SER A 365 6.10 5.26 -29.24
N LEU A 366 7.17 5.85 -28.72
CA LEU A 366 7.17 6.84 -27.64
C LEU A 366 7.84 8.16 -28.08
N GLY A 367 8.12 8.35 -29.36
CA GLY A 367 8.80 9.54 -29.86
C GLY A 367 8.08 10.85 -29.54
N ASN A 368 8.85 11.94 -29.44
CA ASN A 368 8.35 13.29 -29.09
C ASN A 368 7.61 13.33 -27.74
N ASN A 369 8.10 12.59 -26.75
CA ASN A 369 7.69 12.65 -25.34
C ASN A 369 8.79 13.31 -24.49
N GLU A 370 8.62 13.38 -23.17
CA GLU A 370 9.56 13.98 -22.21
C GLU A 370 10.68 12.98 -21.79
N ILE A 371 11.17 12.21 -22.76
CA ILE A 371 12.12 11.12 -22.55
C ILE A 371 13.54 11.66 -22.72
N THR A 372 14.37 11.43 -21.71
CA THR A 372 15.80 11.77 -21.71
C THR A 372 16.66 10.53 -21.96
N GLU A 373 17.99 10.67 -21.94
CA GLU A 373 18.92 9.55 -22.05
C GLU A 373 18.68 8.44 -21.00
N GLU A 374 18.24 8.81 -19.80
CA GLU A 374 17.89 7.85 -18.74
C GLU A 374 16.69 6.99 -19.14
N GLY A 375 15.62 7.60 -19.64
CA GLY A 375 14.46 6.86 -20.16
C GLY A 375 14.82 5.95 -21.33
N ALA A 376 15.73 6.38 -22.21
CA ALA A 376 16.23 5.58 -23.32
C ALA A 376 16.98 4.32 -22.87
N LYS A 377 17.68 4.36 -21.72
CA LYS A 377 18.33 3.16 -21.15
C LYS A 377 17.33 2.07 -20.78
N TYR A 378 16.17 2.43 -20.23
CA TYR A 378 15.12 1.46 -19.91
C TYR A 378 14.58 0.77 -21.17
N LEU A 379 14.39 1.52 -22.25
CA LEU A 379 13.94 0.95 -23.53
C LEU A 379 15.01 0.07 -24.17
N ALA A 380 16.28 0.45 -24.09
CA ALA A 380 17.39 -0.38 -24.57
C ALA A 380 17.47 -1.71 -23.82
N ALA A 381 17.31 -1.70 -22.49
CA ALA A 381 17.26 -2.91 -21.68
C ALA A 381 16.06 -3.80 -22.03
N ALA A 382 14.87 -3.19 -22.19
CA ALA A 382 13.67 -3.92 -22.60
C ALA A 382 13.84 -4.57 -23.99
N LEU A 383 14.45 -3.88 -24.96
CA LEU A 383 14.76 -4.43 -26.29
C LEU A 383 15.76 -5.59 -26.25
N TYR A 384 16.75 -5.51 -25.36
CA TYR A 384 17.74 -6.57 -25.21
C TYR A 384 17.13 -7.86 -24.66
N LEU A 385 16.18 -7.74 -23.74
CA LEU A 385 15.58 -8.87 -23.04
C LEU A 385 14.30 -9.40 -23.72
N ASN A 386 13.57 -8.56 -24.46
CA ASN A 386 12.35 -8.94 -25.15
C ASN A 386 12.64 -9.45 -26.57
N ALA A 387 12.42 -10.74 -26.80
CA ALA A 387 12.63 -11.38 -28.11
C ALA A 387 11.52 -11.10 -29.15
N THR A 388 10.44 -10.42 -28.76
CA THR A 388 9.22 -10.22 -29.57
C THR A 388 9.06 -8.79 -30.09
N LEU A 389 9.65 -7.80 -29.43
CA LEU A 389 9.58 -6.40 -29.81
C LEU A 389 10.54 -6.14 -31.00
N GLN A 390 9.97 -5.87 -32.17
CA GLN A 390 10.71 -5.74 -33.43
C GLN A 390 11.07 -4.28 -33.75
N SER A 391 10.32 -3.32 -33.22
CA SER A 391 10.52 -1.91 -33.53
C SER A 391 10.17 -1.00 -32.35
N ILE A 392 11.11 -0.12 -31.98
CA ILE A 392 10.85 1.08 -31.18
C ILE A 392 11.09 2.32 -32.04
N CYS A 393 10.04 3.13 -32.24
CA CYS A 393 10.16 4.41 -32.91
C CYS A 393 10.24 5.55 -31.89
N ASP A 394 11.47 5.86 -31.48
CA ASP A 394 11.84 7.06 -30.71
C ASP A 394 12.74 7.96 -31.54
N CYS A 395 12.25 9.15 -31.88
CA CYS A 395 13.04 10.15 -32.61
C CYS A 395 13.96 10.90 -31.63
N TYR A 396 15.22 11.10 -32.06
CA TYR A 396 16.37 11.81 -31.47
C TYR A 396 17.44 11.00 -30.72
N PHE A 397 17.17 9.81 -30.18
CA PHE A 397 18.17 9.05 -29.40
C PHE A 397 18.55 7.66 -29.95
N LEU A 398 17.97 7.23 -31.08
CA LEU A 398 18.31 5.93 -31.69
C LEU A 398 19.81 5.81 -32.10
N LEU A 399 20.51 6.92 -32.30
CA LEU A 399 21.97 6.92 -32.54
C LEU A 399 22.79 6.65 -31.26
N SER A 400 22.28 6.98 -30.07
CA SER A 400 22.96 6.67 -28.78
C SER A 400 22.62 5.27 -28.27
N LEU A 401 21.45 4.71 -28.62
CA LEU A 401 21.03 3.36 -28.21
C LEU A 401 22.02 2.26 -28.62
N PHE A 402 22.60 2.34 -29.82
CA PHE A 402 23.58 1.35 -30.29
C PHE A 402 24.94 1.47 -29.60
N SER A 403 25.25 2.62 -28.98
CA SER A 403 26.50 2.82 -28.22
C SER A 403 26.44 2.27 -26.79
N CYS A 404 25.23 2.06 -26.24
CA CYS A 404 25.01 1.56 -24.88
C CYS A 404 24.92 0.01 -24.78
N LEU A 405 24.91 -0.69 -25.92
CA LEU A 405 24.82 -2.16 -25.98
C LEU A 405 25.98 -2.95 -25.33
N PRO A 406 27.24 -2.48 -25.20
CA PRO A 406 28.29 -3.29 -24.58
C PRO A 406 28.27 -3.31 -23.04
N ASN A 407 27.35 -2.60 -22.37
CA ASN A 407 27.29 -2.52 -20.89
C ASN A 407 25.88 -2.82 -20.30
N VAL A 408 25.00 -3.50 -21.03
CA VAL A 408 23.60 -3.73 -20.59
C VAL A 408 23.52 -4.50 -19.26
N ASP A 409 24.47 -5.39 -18.96
CA ASP A 409 24.53 -6.12 -17.68
C ASP A 409 24.66 -5.21 -16.44
N LYS A 410 25.17 -3.98 -16.59
CA LYS A 410 25.24 -2.97 -15.52
C LYS A 410 24.02 -2.06 -15.46
N ILE A 411 23.27 -1.92 -16.55
CA ILE A 411 22.02 -1.13 -16.57
C ILE A 411 20.89 -1.96 -15.93
N VAL A 412 20.99 -3.29 -15.96
CA VAL A 412 20.02 -4.25 -15.42
C VAL A 412 20.24 -4.53 -13.92
N ARG A 413 21.39 -4.14 -13.34
CA ARG A 413 21.49 -3.93 -11.89
C ARG A 413 20.97 -2.53 -11.58
N VAL A 414 19.65 -2.37 -11.64
CA VAL A 414 19.03 -1.34 -10.80
C VAL A 414 18.96 -2.01 -9.45
N ASP A 415 19.95 -1.72 -8.63
CA ASP A 415 19.96 -2.10 -7.23
C ASP A 415 18.59 -1.73 -6.62
N ASP A 416 17.99 -2.69 -5.91
CA ASP A 416 16.81 -2.47 -5.08
C ASP A 416 17.15 -1.59 -3.85
N ASP A 417 18.42 -1.13 -3.74
CA ASP A 417 18.98 -0.22 -2.76
C ASP A 417 19.71 0.91 -3.51
N ASP A 418 19.16 2.13 -3.54
CA ASP A 418 19.93 3.40 -3.59
C ASP A 418 18.97 4.61 -3.60
N ASP A 419 18.54 4.98 -2.40
CA ASP A 419 18.11 6.32 -2.03
C ASP A 419 19.33 7.07 -1.43
N GLU A 420 20.40 7.26 -2.20
CA GLU A 420 21.46 8.22 -1.83
C GLU A 420 21.70 9.24 -2.96
N ILE A 421 21.40 10.50 -2.62
CA ILE A 421 21.87 11.68 -3.33
C ILE A 421 23.34 11.87 -2.95
N GLU A 422 24.27 11.51 -3.84
CA GLU A 422 25.61 12.12 -3.81
C GLU A 422 25.68 13.27 -4.81
N GLU A 423 25.67 14.50 -4.29
CA GLU A 423 26.20 15.67 -4.97
C GLU A 423 27.67 15.41 -5.34
N VAL A 424 27.96 15.23 -6.63
CA VAL A 424 29.33 15.30 -7.14
C VAL A 424 29.81 16.75 -7.00
N ARG A 425 30.56 17.03 -5.93
CA ARG A 425 31.40 18.23 -5.86
C ARG A 425 32.60 18.04 -6.79
N GLU A 426 32.71 18.92 -7.78
CA GLU A 426 33.96 19.17 -8.48
C GLU A 426 35.06 19.51 -7.47
N VAL A 427 36.18 18.80 -7.55
CA VAL A 427 37.44 19.26 -6.98
C VAL A 427 38.46 19.27 -8.11
N ASP A 428 38.71 20.47 -8.60
CA ASP A 428 39.90 20.84 -9.36
C ASP A 428 41.15 20.36 -8.61
N HIS A 429 42.03 19.63 -9.30
CA HIS A 429 43.48 19.90 -9.37
C HIS A 429 44.18 19.07 -10.45
#